data_AF-A0A4R6J9E9-F1
#
_entry.id   AF-A0A4R6J9E9-F1
#
_cell.length_a   1.000
_cell.length_b   1.000
_cell.length_c   1.000
_cell.angle_alpha   90.00
_cell.angle_beta   90.00
_cell.angle_gamma   90.00
#
_symmetry.space_group_name_H-M   'P 1'
#
loop_
_entity.id
_entity.type
_entity.pdbx_description
1 polymer ?
#
loop_
_entity_poly.entity_id
_entity_poly.type
_entity_poly.pdbx_seq_one_letter_code
_entity_poly.pdbx_strand_id
1 'polypeptide(L)'
;MHNISRLVPAAAVLSGLLLTSACAGQEPTAAGGPASTSTPSASTDFGSSPTPSDAPTSSSPTSKATKAPSKGSGGGSGVFSGTRQVLLLPKNSEATLGVVQKGKIGLSEKFGDSDLFVITPLTPGGDRYWIRTAKLRNGGEPYCLSAKLGPGSQPAAVTTTACDASKTDQQFRFRKVGESNGKPTYTIYTGKDTFIIRDETGEIAGTGTGVAAVQIGEGTPDIDTPFVIADKGKATIPSLD
;
A
#
# COMPACT_ATOMS: atom_id res chain seq x y z
N MET A 1 -6.58 52.73 -0.71
CA MET A 1 -6.31 53.32 -2.04
C MET A 1 -6.09 52.18 -3.01
N HIS A 2 -6.79 52.25 -4.14
CA HIS A 2 -7.16 51.19 -5.07
C HIS A 2 -6.00 50.36 -5.65
N ASN A 3 -6.19 49.04 -5.79
CA ASN A 3 -5.50 48.25 -6.80
C ASN A 3 -6.36 47.10 -7.36
N ILE A 4 -7.16 47.47 -8.36
CA ILE A 4 -7.39 46.85 -9.67
C ILE A 4 -7.38 45.31 -9.74
N SER A 5 -8.60 44.76 -9.78
CA SER A 5 -8.95 43.44 -10.31
C SER A 5 -8.58 43.30 -11.79
N ARG A 6 -8.01 42.16 -12.19
CA ARG A 6 -7.94 41.74 -13.60
C ARG A 6 -8.64 40.40 -13.78
N LEU A 7 -9.80 40.47 -14.42
CA LEU A 7 -10.51 39.36 -15.05
C LEU A 7 -9.74 38.90 -16.30
N VAL A 8 -9.64 37.60 -16.51
CA VAL A 8 -9.25 37.01 -17.82
C VAL A 8 -10.45 36.21 -18.33
N PRO A 9 -10.94 36.46 -19.55
CA PRO A 9 -12.13 35.82 -20.10
C PRO A 9 -11.85 34.41 -20.67
N ALA A 10 -12.93 33.64 -20.69
CA ALA A 10 -13.08 32.31 -21.27
C ALA A 10 -12.85 32.29 -22.79
N ALA A 11 -12.28 31.19 -23.29
CA ALA A 11 -12.36 30.79 -24.69
C ALA A 11 -12.99 29.39 -24.76
N ALA A 12 -14.24 29.35 -25.22
CA ALA A 12 -14.92 28.14 -25.65
C ALA A 12 -14.55 27.85 -27.11
N VAL A 13 -14.26 26.59 -27.44
CA VAL A 13 -14.21 26.14 -28.84
C VAL A 13 -15.10 24.91 -29.01
N LEU A 14 -15.96 25.04 -30.01
CA LEU A 14 -17.03 24.16 -30.48
C LEU A 14 -16.55 22.84 -31.08
N SER A 15 -17.34 21.80 -30.80
CA SER A 15 -17.99 20.82 -31.70
C SER A 15 -17.31 20.30 -32.98
N GLY A 16 -17.38 18.98 -33.12
CA GLY A 16 -17.40 18.22 -34.38
C GLY A 16 -16.74 16.84 -34.21
N LEU A 17 -17.20 15.72 -34.76
CA LEU A 17 -18.39 15.35 -35.51
C LEU A 17 -18.44 13.80 -35.52
N LEU A 18 -19.63 13.26 -35.75
CA LEU A 18 -20.07 11.86 -35.83
C LEU A 18 -19.27 10.93 -36.77
N LEU A 19 -19.37 9.61 -36.53
CA LEU A 19 -19.81 8.54 -37.48
C LEU A 19 -19.39 7.13 -36.96
N THR A 20 -20.34 6.34 -36.41
CA THR A 20 -21.01 5.13 -36.99
C THR A 20 -20.16 3.86 -37.12
N SER A 21 -20.52 2.78 -36.40
CA SER A 21 -21.06 1.48 -36.91
C SER A 21 -20.18 0.34 -36.36
N ALA A 22 -20.56 -0.91 -36.06
CA ALA A 22 -21.75 -1.72 -36.30
C ALA A 22 -21.75 -2.97 -35.36
N CYS A 23 -22.94 -3.58 -35.23
CA CYS A 23 -23.26 -5.02 -35.12
C CYS A 23 -22.47 -5.94 -34.17
N ALA A 24 -23.07 -6.45 -33.09
CA ALA A 24 -24.06 -7.55 -33.02
C ALA A 24 -23.40 -8.94 -32.89
N GLY A 25 -23.74 -9.64 -31.80
CA GLY A 25 -23.34 -11.03 -31.54
C GLY A 25 -23.65 -11.45 -30.10
N GLN A 26 -24.93 -11.74 -29.84
CA GLN A 26 -25.36 -12.54 -28.68
C GLN A 26 -24.91 -14.00 -28.85
N GLU A 27 -24.47 -14.65 -27.77
CA GLU A 27 -25.01 -15.98 -27.42
C GLU A 27 -24.83 -16.25 -25.92
N PRO A 28 -25.91 -16.53 -25.17
CA PRO A 28 -25.84 -17.04 -23.81
C PRO A 28 -25.94 -18.58 -23.83
N THR A 29 -24.90 -19.27 -23.37
CA THR A 29 -24.99 -20.71 -23.07
C THR A 29 -24.94 -20.92 -21.56
N ALA A 30 -26.03 -21.51 -21.08
CA ALA A 30 -26.23 -21.95 -19.71
C ALA A 30 -25.71 -23.39 -19.48
N ALA A 31 -25.54 -23.68 -18.19
CA ALA A 31 -25.68 -25.00 -17.54
C ALA A 31 -24.59 -26.07 -17.73
N GLY A 32 -23.91 -26.40 -16.61
CA GLY A 32 -23.18 -27.65 -16.41
C GLY A 32 -22.74 -27.75 -14.95
N GLY A 33 -23.40 -28.63 -14.17
CA GLY A 33 -23.35 -28.71 -12.71
C GLY A 33 -22.09 -29.33 -12.07
N PRO A 34 -22.17 -29.60 -10.76
CA PRO A 34 -21.02 -29.83 -9.87
C PRO A 34 -20.56 -31.29 -9.87
N ALA A 35 -19.27 -31.53 -9.62
CA ALA A 35 -18.76 -32.87 -9.34
C ALA A 35 -17.78 -32.89 -8.15
N SER A 36 -18.27 -33.49 -7.07
CA SER A 36 -17.60 -34.42 -6.15
C SER A 36 -16.40 -33.93 -5.33
N THR A 37 -16.71 -33.46 -4.13
CA THR A 37 -15.81 -33.42 -2.97
C THR A 37 -15.67 -34.82 -2.38
N SER A 38 -14.44 -35.26 -2.16
CA SER A 38 -14.06 -36.51 -1.49
C SER A 38 -13.98 -36.36 0.03
N THR A 39 -14.64 -37.29 0.73
CA THR A 39 -14.46 -37.71 2.15
C THR A 39 -12.99 -38.10 2.42
N PRO A 40 -12.44 -38.04 3.67
CA PRO A 40 -12.82 -39.00 4.72
C PRO A 40 -12.74 -38.53 6.21
N SER A 41 -13.51 -39.27 7.03
CA SER A 41 -13.20 -39.91 8.32
C SER A 41 -12.82 -39.17 9.61
N ALA A 42 -13.66 -39.47 10.61
CA ALA A 42 -13.37 -40.16 11.88
C ALA A 42 -13.27 -39.34 13.18
N SER A 43 -14.15 -39.77 14.09
CA SER A 43 -14.40 -39.38 15.46
C SER A 43 -13.25 -39.68 16.43
N THR A 44 -13.16 -38.92 17.53
CA THR A 44 -12.99 -39.52 18.86
C THR A 44 -13.40 -38.55 19.97
N ASP A 45 -14.35 -39.05 20.77
CA ASP A 45 -14.69 -38.65 22.14
C ASP A 45 -13.46 -38.62 23.05
N PHE A 46 -13.51 -37.86 24.16
CA PHE A 46 -13.14 -38.25 25.53
C PHE A 46 -12.94 -37.00 26.41
N GLY A 47 -13.62 -36.97 27.56
CA GLY A 47 -12.99 -36.55 28.82
C GLY A 47 -13.57 -35.33 29.54
N SER A 48 -14.48 -35.60 30.48
CA SER A 48 -14.97 -34.67 31.51
C SER A 48 -13.90 -34.25 32.54
N SER A 49 -14.05 -33.00 33.04
CA SER A 49 -13.77 -32.38 34.37
C SER A 49 -13.07 -33.21 35.48
N PRO A 50 -12.27 -32.58 36.39
CA PRO A 50 -12.79 -31.54 37.31
C PRO A 50 -11.83 -30.40 37.77
N THR A 51 -12.45 -29.40 38.38
CA THR A 51 -11.94 -28.27 39.23
C THR A 51 -11.06 -28.72 40.41
N PRO A 52 -10.15 -27.86 40.93
CA PRO A 52 -10.53 -27.01 42.09
C PRO A 52 -9.87 -25.61 42.18
N SER A 53 -10.43 -24.82 43.10
CA SER A 53 -10.07 -23.50 43.63
C SER A 53 -8.59 -23.29 43.96
N ASP A 54 -8.12 -22.04 43.80
CA ASP A 54 -7.58 -21.24 44.90
C ASP A 54 -7.45 -19.74 44.54
N ALA A 55 -7.88 -18.89 45.45
CA ALA A 55 -7.55 -17.46 45.57
C ALA A 55 -6.64 -17.33 46.82
N PRO A 56 -5.68 -16.38 46.95
CA PRO A 56 -6.00 -14.95 47.02
C PRO A 56 -4.92 -13.94 46.49
N THR A 57 -5.39 -12.70 46.29
CA THR A 57 -4.77 -11.38 46.52
C THR A 57 -3.27 -11.15 46.26
N SER A 58 -2.94 -10.27 45.30
CA SER A 58 -1.86 -9.28 45.49
C SER A 58 -2.02 -8.07 44.57
N SER A 59 -2.07 -6.90 45.22
CA SER A 59 -2.08 -5.54 44.68
C SER A 59 -0.77 -5.16 43.97
N SER A 60 -0.84 -4.45 42.84
CA SER A 60 0.26 -3.63 42.30
C SER A 60 -0.18 -2.68 41.18
N PRO A 61 0.59 -1.60 40.91
CA PRO A 61 0.12 -0.23 41.03
C PRO A 61 -0.43 0.39 39.74
N THR A 62 -1.28 1.40 39.94
CA THR A 62 -1.71 2.37 38.95
C THR A 62 -0.52 3.16 38.41
N SER A 63 0.01 2.76 37.26
CA SER A 63 0.88 3.62 36.45
C SER A 63 0.06 4.26 35.34
N LYS A 64 -0.31 5.52 35.54
CA LYS A 64 -0.74 6.43 34.47
C LYS A 64 0.39 6.52 33.44
N ALA A 65 0.30 5.75 32.37
CA ALA A 65 1.11 5.97 31.18
C ALA A 65 0.45 7.07 30.34
N THR A 66 0.88 8.31 30.55
CA THR A 66 0.67 9.40 29.61
C THR A 66 1.34 9.00 28.30
N LYS A 67 0.55 8.55 27.30
CA LYS A 67 1.01 8.33 25.93
C LYS A 67 1.38 9.67 25.31
N ALA A 68 2.66 10.04 25.40
CA ALA A 68 3.24 10.99 24.47
C ALA A 68 3.21 10.37 23.06
N PRO A 69 2.95 11.15 21.99
CA PRO A 69 3.04 10.65 20.63
C PRO A 69 4.49 10.26 20.35
N SER A 70 4.70 8.97 20.06
CA SER A 70 6.00 8.41 19.72
C SER A 70 6.49 9.06 18.41
N LYS A 71 7.51 9.92 18.53
CA LYS A 71 8.32 10.41 17.40
C LYS A 71 8.97 9.19 16.72
N GLY A 72 8.88 9.17 15.40
CA GLY A 72 9.18 8.03 14.53
C GLY A 72 10.49 7.30 14.85
N SER A 73 10.38 5.98 14.89
CA SER A 73 11.51 5.04 14.92
C SER A 73 12.23 5.06 13.57
N GLY A 74 13.00 6.12 13.33
CA GLY A 74 14.00 6.23 12.25
C GLY A 74 15.30 5.57 12.71
N GLY A 75 15.63 4.43 12.11
CA GLY A 75 16.76 3.59 12.51
C GLY A 75 16.57 2.19 11.96
N GLY A 76 16.92 1.99 10.68
CA GLY A 76 16.65 0.79 9.88
C GLY A 76 17.01 -0.52 10.58
N SER A 77 16.00 -1.16 11.17
CA SER A 77 16.06 -2.49 11.75
C SER A 77 14.84 -3.28 11.29
N GLY A 78 14.93 -4.61 11.28
CA GLY A 78 13.85 -5.48 10.81
C GLY A 78 13.48 -5.22 9.35
N VAL A 79 12.20 -4.99 9.06
CA VAL A 79 11.68 -4.80 7.70
C VAL A 79 12.18 -3.54 6.99
N PHE A 80 12.76 -2.58 7.72
CA PHE A 80 13.29 -1.31 7.21
C PHE A 80 14.81 -1.35 6.98
N SER A 81 15.46 -2.50 7.12
CA SER A 81 16.92 -2.64 7.00
C SER A 81 17.43 -2.65 5.56
N GLY A 82 16.56 -2.79 4.57
CA GLY A 82 16.94 -3.09 3.18
C GLY A 82 17.36 -4.55 2.94
N THR A 83 17.33 -5.41 3.95
CA THR A 83 17.76 -6.82 3.84
C THR A 83 16.61 -7.82 3.93
N ARG A 84 15.38 -7.32 4.07
CA ARG A 84 14.16 -8.13 4.18
C ARG A 84 13.24 -7.87 2.99
N GLN A 85 12.67 -8.94 2.45
CA GLN A 85 11.57 -8.82 1.50
C GLN A 85 10.24 -8.77 2.26
N VAL A 86 9.31 -7.94 1.80
CA VAL A 86 8.06 -7.65 2.50
C VAL A 86 6.89 -7.61 1.54
N LEU A 87 5.70 -7.88 2.08
CA LEU A 87 4.43 -7.47 1.48
C LEU A 87 3.96 -6.18 2.15
N LEU A 88 3.28 -5.33 1.38
CA LEU A 88 2.60 -4.15 1.89
C LEU A 88 1.10 -4.41 1.81
N LEU A 89 0.48 -4.66 2.96
CA LEU A 89 -0.90 -5.13 3.08
C LEU A 89 -1.79 -3.98 3.55
N PRO A 90 -2.58 -3.33 2.69
CA PRO A 90 -3.51 -2.32 3.16
C PRO A 90 -4.53 -2.96 4.10
N LYS A 91 -4.79 -2.32 5.24
CA LYS A 91 -5.70 -2.81 6.29
C LYS A 91 -7.12 -3.03 5.73
N ASN A 92 -7.79 -4.11 6.13
CA ASN A 92 -9.10 -4.50 5.61
C ASN A 92 -9.11 -4.81 4.10
N SER A 93 -8.03 -5.42 3.57
CA SER A 93 -8.06 -6.09 2.26
C SER A 93 -7.33 -7.41 2.36
N GLU A 94 -7.79 -8.33 1.52
CA GLU A 94 -7.16 -9.62 1.28
C GLU A 94 -6.09 -9.54 0.18
N ALA A 95 -5.91 -8.37 -0.45
CA ALA A 95 -4.90 -8.09 -1.45
C ALA A 95 -3.67 -7.37 -0.83
N THR A 96 -2.56 -7.41 -1.56
CA THR A 96 -1.33 -6.68 -1.28
C THR A 96 -1.02 -5.69 -2.39
N LEU A 97 -0.18 -4.68 -2.12
CA LEU A 97 0.44 -3.92 -3.19
C LEU A 97 1.26 -4.86 -4.09
N GLY A 98 1.20 -4.65 -5.39
CA GLY A 98 1.98 -5.39 -6.36
C GLY A 98 2.18 -4.62 -7.65
N VAL A 99 3.21 -5.00 -8.42
CA VAL A 99 3.42 -4.49 -9.77
C VAL A 99 2.44 -5.20 -10.70
N VAL A 100 1.46 -4.45 -11.20
CA VAL A 100 0.39 -4.96 -12.06
C VAL A 100 0.66 -4.59 -13.53
N GLN A 101 -0.28 -3.97 -14.21
CA GLN A 101 -0.19 -3.66 -15.63
C GLN A 101 0.84 -2.56 -15.91
N LYS A 102 1.76 -2.83 -16.85
CA LYS A 102 2.71 -1.84 -17.42
C LYS A 102 3.53 -1.09 -16.35
N GLY A 103 3.97 -1.78 -15.30
CA GLY A 103 4.77 -1.19 -14.23
C GLY A 103 3.99 -0.28 -13.29
N LYS A 104 2.66 -0.23 -13.36
CA LYS A 104 1.84 0.43 -12.34
C LYS A 104 1.79 -0.43 -11.08
N ILE A 105 1.66 0.22 -9.93
CA ILE A 105 1.36 -0.44 -8.67
C ILE A 105 -0.15 -0.50 -8.50
N GLY A 106 -0.64 -1.64 -8.03
CA GLY A 106 -2.04 -1.90 -7.78
C GLY A 106 -2.26 -2.92 -6.68
N LEU A 107 -3.51 -3.29 -6.44
CA LEU A 107 -3.87 -4.40 -5.57
C LEU A 107 -3.69 -5.73 -6.32
N SER A 108 -3.04 -6.68 -5.66
CA SER A 108 -2.77 -8.03 -6.15
C SER A 108 -3.18 -9.06 -5.09
N GLU A 109 -3.89 -10.10 -5.52
CA GLU A 109 -4.23 -11.26 -4.68
C GLU A 109 -3.29 -12.44 -4.95
N LYS A 110 -2.26 -12.25 -5.77
CA LYS A 110 -1.38 -13.34 -6.22
C LYS A 110 -0.30 -13.69 -5.20
N PHE A 111 0.16 -12.70 -4.45
CA PHE A 111 1.25 -12.83 -3.48
C PHE A 111 2.55 -13.40 -4.06
N GLY A 112 2.83 -13.06 -5.32
CA GLY A 112 3.96 -13.57 -6.09
C GLY A 112 5.17 -12.65 -6.10
N ASP A 113 6.10 -12.91 -7.02
CA ASP A 113 7.34 -12.14 -7.18
C ASP A 113 7.12 -10.65 -7.48
N SER A 114 6.01 -10.31 -8.15
CA SER A 114 5.60 -8.93 -8.44
C SER A 114 5.12 -8.16 -7.21
N ASP A 115 4.86 -8.85 -6.11
CA ASP A 115 4.18 -8.32 -4.93
C ASP A 115 5.15 -8.17 -3.74
N LEU A 116 6.40 -8.61 -3.92
CA LEU A 116 7.46 -8.53 -2.94
C LEU A 116 8.30 -7.26 -3.14
N PHE A 117 8.48 -6.53 -2.05
CA PHE A 117 9.30 -5.31 -2.01
C PHE A 117 10.41 -5.42 -0.99
N VAL A 118 11.35 -4.49 -1.06
CA VAL A 118 12.39 -4.27 -0.06
C VAL A 118 12.37 -2.80 0.31
N ILE A 119 12.27 -2.51 1.60
CA ILE A 119 12.31 -1.15 2.12
C ILE A 119 13.74 -0.85 2.54
N THR A 120 14.42 -0.01 1.76
CA THR A 120 15.86 0.29 1.94
C THR A 120 16.03 1.72 2.43
N PRO A 121 16.74 1.98 3.54
CA PRO A 121 17.00 3.33 3.99
C PRO A 121 17.90 4.06 2.99
N LEU A 122 17.59 5.31 2.67
CA LEU A 122 18.41 6.14 1.77
C LEU A 122 19.74 6.52 2.41
N THR A 123 19.73 6.71 3.73
CA THR A 123 20.90 7.00 4.55
C THR A 123 20.85 6.13 5.81
N PRO A 124 21.96 5.55 6.27
CA PRO A 124 21.99 4.83 7.54
C PRO A 124 21.43 5.69 8.69
N GLY A 125 20.49 5.14 9.47
CA GLY A 125 19.84 5.86 10.57
C GLY A 125 18.82 6.93 10.16
N GLY A 126 18.59 7.17 8.86
CA GLY A 126 17.61 8.13 8.36
C GLY A 126 16.16 7.67 8.47
N ASP A 127 15.23 8.59 8.18
CA ASP A 127 13.79 8.33 8.17
C ASP A 127 13.17 8.25 6.76
N ARG A 128 14.03 8.28 5.73
CA ARG A 128 13.64 8.17 4.32
C ARG A 128 14.11 6.87 3.71
N TYR A 129 13.25 6.30 2.87
CA TYR A 129 13.43 4.96 2.33
C TYR A 129 13.07 4.92 0.85
N TRP A 130 13.75 4.08 0.09
CA TRP A 130 13.18 3.53 -1.14
C TRP A 130 12.25 2.37 -0.80
N ILE A 131 11.23 2.19 -1.64
CA ILE A 131 10.50 0.92 -1.75
C ILE A 131 10.92 0.31 -3.10
N ARG A 132 11.73 -0.74 -3.04
CA ARG A 132 12.30 -1.41 -4.23
C ARG A 132 11.55 -2.69 -4.51
N THR A 133 11.40 -3.09 -5.77
CA THR A 133 10.94 -4.43 -6.12
C THR A 133 11.98 -5.46 -5.66
N ALA A 134 11.53 -6.53 -5.01
CA ALA A 134 12.46 -7.56 -4.51
C ALA A 134 13.00 -8.44 -5.65
N LYS A 135 12.10 -8.79 -6.59
CA LYS A 135 12.34 -9.79 -7.64
C LYS A 135 12.35 -9.20 -9.05
N LEU A 136 11.53 -8.18 -9.33
CA LEU A 136 11.49 -7.52 -10.64
C LEU A 136 12.71 -6.60 -10.83
N ARG A 137 13.38 -6.72 -11.97
CA ARG A 137 14.65 -6.02 -12.24
C ARG A 137 14.81 -5.64 -13.71
N ASN A 138 15.68 -4.66 -13.97
CA ASN A 138 16.25 -4.38 -15.28
C ASN A 138 17.78 -4.40 -15.19
N GLY A 139 18.46 -5.20 -16.02
CA GLY A 139 19.93 -5.26 -15.99
C GLY A 139 20.54 -5.63 -14.62
N GLY A 140 19.80 -6.37 -13.79
CA GLY A 140 20.22 -6.74 -12.41
C GLY A 140 19.83 -5.73 -11.33
N GLU A 141 19.38 -4.53 -11.70
CA GLU A 141 18.92 -3.50 -10.76
C GLU A 141 17.43 -3.63 -10.45
N PRO A 142 17.01 -3.50 -9.19
CA PRO A 142 15.58 -3.46 -8.85
C PRO A 142 14.96 -2.13 -9.29
N TYR A 143 13.65 -2.15 -9.56
CA TYR A 143 12.88 -0.93 -9.75
C TYR A 143 12.52 -0.30 -8.40
N CYS A 144 12.37 1.01 -8.37
CA CYS A 144 11.84 1.76 -7.24
C CYS A 144 10.41 2.22 -7.51
N LEU A 145 9.59 2.28 -6.46
CA LEU A 145 8.30 2.94 -6.54
C LEU A 145 8.47 4.45 -6.70
N SER A 146 7.57 5.06 -7.47
CA SER A 146 7.39 6.50 -7.62
C SER A 146 5.94 6.84 -7.38
N ALA A 147 5.70 7.74 -6.41
CA ALA A 147 4.40 8.32 -6.09
C ALA A 147 4.25 9.71 -6.71
N LYS A 148 4.72 9.88 -7.96
CA LYS A 148 4.64 11.15 -8.67
C LYS A 148 3.19 11.53 -8.95
N LEU A 149 2.79 12.71 -8.49
CA LEU A 149 1.48 13.29 -8.81
C LEU A 149 1.38 13.73 -10.26
N GLY A 150 0.14 13.82 -10.74
CA GLY A 150 -0.19 14.38 -12.05
C GLY A 150 -0.01 15.90 -12.11
N PRO A 151 -0.22 16.50 -13.30
CA PRO A 151 -0.20 17.95 -13.48
C PRO A 151 -1.11 18.65 -12.48
N GLY A 152 -0.62 19.72 -11.83
CA GLY A 152 -1.41 20.45 -10.84
C GLY A 152 -1.72 19.67 -9.56
N SER A 153 -0.82 18.76 -9.14
CA SER A 153 -0.98 17.90 -7.95
C SER A 153 -2.17 16.93 -8.00
N GLN A 154 -2.71 16.65 -9.19
CA GLN A 154 -3.79 15.70 -9.33
C GLN A 154 -3.37 14.30 -8.89
N PRO A 155 -4.29 13.51 -8.29
CA PRO A 155 -4.06 12.10 -8.03
C PRO A 155 -3.51 11.36 -9.26
N ALA A 156 -2.62 10.38 -9.01
CA ALA A 156 -1.99 9.63 -10.08
C ALA A 156 -1.71 8.18 -9.68
N ALA A 157 -1.43 7.32 -10.66
CA ALA A 157 -0.95 5.98 -10.39
C ALA A 157 0.45 6.03 -9.74
N VAL A 158 0.64 5.17 -8.74
CA VAL A 158 1.99 4.81 -8.29
C VAL A 158 2.60 3.89 -9.34
N THR A 159 3.87 4.10 -9.68
CA THR A 159 4.55 3.35 -10.75
C THR A 159 5.92 2.83 -10.30
N THR A 160 6.46 1.87 -11.03
CA THR A 160 7.86 1.42 -10.93
C THR A 160 8.72 2.19 -11.92
N THR A 161 9.89 2.63 -11.50
CA THR A 161 10.90 3.31 -12.34
C THR A 161 12.31 2.92 -11.88
N ALA A 162 13.34 3.38 -12.58
CA ALA A 162 14.72 3.25 -12.11
C ALA A 162 14.89 3.99 -10.77
N CYS A 163 15.68 3.40 -9.87
CA CYS A 163 15.95 3.96 -8.56
C CYS A 163 16.83 5.21 -8.66
N ASP A 164 16.35 6.33 -8.13
CA ASP A 164 17.09 7.59 -8.08
C ASP A 164 16.84 8.28 -6.73
N ALA A 165 17.89 8.40 -5.92
CA ALA A 165 17.81 8.96 -4.56
C ALA A 165 17.48 10.45 -4.59
N SER A 166 17.72 11.15 -5.70
CA SER A 166 17.43 12.58 -5.83
C SER A 166 15.93 12.87 -6.06
N LYS A 167 15.15 11.85 -6.47
CA LYS A 167 13.73 11.99 -6.79
C LYS A 167 12.88 11.92 -5.53
N THR A 168 12.31 13.07 -5.12
CA THR A 168 11.51 13.18 -3.89
C THR A 168 10.27 12.28 -3.90
N ASP A 169 9.71 11.99 -5.07
CA ASP A 169 8.59 11.06 -5.28
C ASP A 169 8.98 9.58 -5.12
N GLN A 170 10.27 9.27 -4.96
CA GLN A 170 10.80 7.95 -4.61
C GLN A 170 11.29 7.87 -3.15
N GLN A 171 11.27 8.99 -2.41
CA GLN A 171 11.73 9.05 -1.02
C GLN A 171 10.54 8.90 -0.07
N PHE A 172 10.27 7.66 0.32
CA PHE A 172 9.14 7.31 1.18
C PHE A 172 9.48 7.47 2.66
N ARG A 173 8.45 7.81 3.43
CA ARG A 173 8.44 7.83 4.89
C ARG A 173 7.28 6.97 5.37
N PHE A 174 7.45 6.44 6.57
CA PHE A 174 6.48 5.56 7.21
C PHE A 174 6.10 6.14 8.56
N ARG A 175 4.81 6.44 8.75
CA ARG A 175 4.28 6.92 10.03
C ARG A 175 3.47 5.80 10.67
N LYS A 176 3.87 5.34 11.86
CA LYS A 176 3.06 4.37 12.62
C LYS A 176 1.77 5.06 13.04
N VAL A 177 0.63 4.49 12.63
CA VAL A 177 -0.71 5.04 12.92
C VAL A 177 -1.55 4.14 13.82
N GLY A 178 -1.10 2.92 14.07
CA GLY A 178 -1.80 2.00 14.95
C GLY A 178 -1.24 0.60 14.91
N GLU A 179 -2.11 -0.36 15.22
CA GLU A 179 -1.81 -1.78 15.19
C GLU A 179 -3.01 -2.57 14.65
N SER A 180 -2.73 -3.73 14.05
CA SER A 180 -3.71 -4.70 13.58
C SER A 180 -3.15 -6.10 13.83
N ASN A 181 -3.90 -6.94 14.56
CA ASN A 181 -3.46 -8.28 14.96
C ASN A 181 -2.07 -8.31 15.62
N GLY A 182 -1.82 -7.35 16.51
CA GLY A 182 -0.54 -7.20 17.22
C GLY A 182 0.63 -6.74 16.33
N LYS A 183 0.39 -6.37 15.08
CA LYS A 183 1.41 -5.83 14.15
C LYS A 183 1.21 -4.33 13.95
N PRO A 184 2.28 -3.53 13.90
CA PRO A 184 2.17 -2.10 13.62
C PRO A 184 1.62 -1.85 12.21
N THR A 185 0.77 -0.83 12.09
CA THR A 185 0.29 -0.30 10.81
C THR A 185 0.90 1.05 10.51
N TYR A 186 1.15 1.33 9.24
CA TYR A 186 1.84 2.52 8.78
C TYR A 186 1.09 3.21 7.65
N THR A 187 1.06 4.54 7.65
CA THR A 187 0.82 5.27 6.41
C THR A 187 2.13 5.42 5.64
N ILE A 188 2.04 5.34 4.32
CA ILE A 188 3.18 5.43 3.41
C ILE A 188 3.02 6.73 2.62
N TYR A 189 4.03 7.61 2.69
CA TYR A 189 3.94 8.93 2.08
C TYR A 189 5.30 9.43 1.59
N THR A 190 5.28 10.41 0.70
CA THR A 190 6.45 11.14 0.19
C THR A 190 6.27 12.62 0.43
N GLY A 191 7.39 13.36 0.58
CA GLY A 191 7.44 14.81 0.52
C GLY A 191 6.26 15.58 1.16
N LYS A 192 5.65 16.46 0.36
CA LYS A 192 4.58 17.42 0.71
C LYS A 192 3.20 16.73 0.85
N ASP A 193 3.12 15.76 1.75
CA ASP A 193 1.86 15.10 2.10
C ASP A 193 1.24 14.29 0.94
N THR A 194 2.08 13.67 0.11
CA THR A 194 1.63 12.75 -0.94
C THR A 194 1.60 11.33 -0.39
N PHE A 195 0.41 10.77 -0.20
CA PHE A 195 0.18 9.44 0.38
C PHE A 195 -0.08 8.40 -0.70
N ILE A 196 0.38 7.17 -0.45
CA ILE A 196 -0.13 5.99 -1.14
C ILE A 196 -1.42 5.58 -0.43
N ILE A 197 -2.52 5.56 -1.18
CA ILE A 197 -3.83 5.15 -0.67
C ILE A 197 -4.38 3.97 -1.45
N ARG A 198 -5.34 3.27 -0.85
CA ARG A 198 -6.20 2.34 -1.58
C ARG A 198 -7.27 3.13 -2.33
N ASP A 199 -7.49 2.77 -3.59
CA ASP A 199 -8.48 3.34 -4.50
C ASP A 199 -9.21 2.19 -5.20
N GLU A 200 -10.00 1.40 -4.45
CA GLU A 200 -10.64 0.17 -4.93
C GLU A 200 -11.54 0.40 -6.15
N THR A 201 -12.24 1.53 -6.17
CA THR A 201 -13.13 1.92 -7.29
C THR A 201 -12.34 2.46 -8.48
N GLY A 202 -11.09 2.90 -8.26
CA GLY A 202 -10.26 3.54 -9.27
C GLY A 202 -10.71 4.96 -9.64
N GLU A 203 -11.67 5.52 -8.89
CA GLU A 203 -12.29 6.82 -9.17
C GLU A 203 -11.36 7.99 -8.83
N ILE A 204 -10.45 7.82 -7.86
CA ILE A 204 -9.63 8.92 -7.36
C ILE A 204 -8.58 9.32 -8.40
N ALA A 205 -7.85 8.34 -8.94
CA ALA A 205 -6.81 8.61 -9.93
C ALA A 205 -7.21 8.22 -11.36
N GLY A 206 -8.40 7.64 -11.58
CA GLY A 206 -8.81 7.10 -12.88
C GLY A 206 -7.89 5.98 -13.37
N THR A 207 -7.18 5.31 -12.44
CA THR A 207 -6.09 4.37 -12.79
C THR A 207 -6.60 2.95 -12.99
N GLY A 208 -7.70 2.59 -12.33
CA GLY A 208 -8.26 1.24 -12.30
C GLY A 208 -7.33 0.20 -11.66
N THR A 209 -6.29 0.61 -10.91
CA THR A 209 -5.32 -0.32 -10.32
C THR A 209 -5.59 -0.65 -8.86
N GLY A 210 -6.56 0.00 -8.20
CA GLY A 210 -6.81 -0.21 -6.78
C GLY A 210 -5.94 0.63 -5.85
N VAL A 211 -4.98 1.41 -6.39
CA VAL A 211 -3.98 2.17 -5.63
C VAL A 211 -3.69 3.50 -6.32
N ALA A 212 -3.56 4.56 -5.53
CA ALA A 212 -3.26 5.91 -6.01
C ALA A 212 -2.24 6.63 -5.13
N ALA A 213 -1.50 7.55 -5.73
CA ALA A 213 -0.77 8.61 -5.05
C ALA A 213 -1.66 9.85 -4.98
N VAL A 214 -1.89 10.39 -3.79
CA VAL A 214 -2.80 11.53 -3.56
C VAL A 214 -2.15 12.53 -2.63
N GLN A 215 -2.27 13.82 -2.94
CA GLN A 215 -1.92 14.87 -1.99
C GLN A 215 -3.06 15.08 -1.00
N ILE A 216 -2.79 14.88 0.29
CA ILE A 216 -3.76 15.08 1.37
C ILE A 216 -3.36 16.36 2.11
N GLY A 217 -4.26 17.35 2.17
CA GLY A 217 -4.07 18.62 2.87
C GLY A 217 -4.98 18.77 4.09
N GLU A 218 -4.92 19.93 4.75
CA GLU A 218 -5.91 20.31 5.76
C GLU A 218 -7.32 20.35 5.14
N GLY A 219 -8.28 19.65 5.76
CA GLY A 219 -9.68 19.64 5.35
C GLY A 219 -10.08 18.52 4.39
N THR A 220 -9.14 17.72 3.89
CA THR A 220 -9.46 16.43 3.25
C THR A 220 -9.82 15.41 4.34
N PRO A 221 -10.91 14.62 4.21
CA PRO A 221 -11.18 13.51 5.10
C PRO A 221 -9.92 12.63 5.24
N ASP A 222 -9.71 12.02 6.39
CA ASP A 222 -8.58 11.12 6.67
C ASP A 222 -8.63 9.89 5.74
N ILE A 223 -8.21 10.03 4.47
CA ILE A 223 -7.99 8.94 3.53
C ILE A 223 -6.61 8.32 3.85
N ASP A 224 -6.35 8.11 5.13
CA ASP A 224 -5.19 7.36 5.59
C ASP A 224 -5.47 5.90 5.31
N THR A 225 -4.73 5.30 4.38
CA THR A 225 -4.72 3.84 4.20
C THR A 225 -3.60 3.26 5.07
N PRO A 226 -3.91 2.59 6.19
CA PRO A 226 -2.87 1.98 7.01
C PRO A 226 -2.43 0.68 6.34
N PHE A 227 -1.13 0.44 6.27
CA PHE A 227 -0.53 -0.78 5.75
C PHE A 227 0.14 -1.57 6.87
N VAL A 228 -0.10 -2.88 6.90
CA VAL A 228 0.75 -3.83 7.62
C VAL A 228 1.92 -4.20 6.71
N ILE A 229 3.14 -4.12 7.23
CA ILE A 229 4.35 -4.55 6.52
C ILE A 229 4.67 -5.98 6.97
N ALA A 230 4.35 -6.96 6.14
CA ALA A 230 4.55 -8.37 6.47
C ALA A 230 5.93 -8.84 5.97
N ASP A 231 6.81 -9.24 6.89
CA ASP A 231 8.11 -9.82 6.58
C ASP A 231 7.97 -11.19 5.90
N LYS A 232 8.66 -11.37 4.77
CA LYS A 232 8.69 -12.60 3.96
C LYS A 232 10.09 -13.19 3.84
N GLY A 233 11.00 -12.82 4.73
CA GLY A 233 12.34 -13.40 4.80
C GLY A 233 13.43 -12.49 4.25
N LYS A 234 14.61 -13.09 3.99
CA LYS A 234 15.77 -12.38 3.47
C LYS A 234 15.52 -11.93 2.02
N ALA A 235 15.86 -10.68 1.72
CA ALA A 235 15.90 -10.18 0.36
C ALA A 235 17.10 -10.77 -0.40
N THR A 236 16.93 -11.05 -1.69
CA THR A 236 17.99 -11.51 -2.58
C THR A 236 18.47 -10.40 -3.51
N ILE A 237 18.53 -9.15 -3.05
CA ILE A 237 19.01 -8.01 -3.84
C ILE A 237 20.55 -7.95 -3.72
N PRO A 238 21.30 -7.88 -4.83
CA PRO A 238 22.75 -7.66 -4.79
C PRO A 238 23.05 -6.38 -4.01
N SER A 239 24.06 -6.40 -3.15
CA SER A 239 24.60 -5.18 -2.58
C SER A 239 25.16 -4.32 -3.73
N LEU A 240 24.75 -3.06 -3.79
CA LEU A 240 25.48 -2.07 -4.58
C LEU A 240 26.74 -1.76 -3.75
N ASP A 241 27.89 -2.20 -4.25
CA ASP A 241 29.22 -1.79 -3.77
C ASP A 241 29.52 -0.37 -4.26
#